data_AF-A0A4C1YJN2-F1
#
_entry.id   AF-A0A4C1YJN2-F1
#
_cell.length_a   1.000
_cell.length_b   1.000
_cell.length_c   1.000
_cell.angle_alpha   90.00
_cell.angle_beta   90.00
_cell.angle_gamma   90.00
#
_symmetry.space_group_name_H-M   'P 1'
#
loop_
_entity.id
_entity.type
_entity.pdbx_description
1 polymer ?
#
loop_
_entity_poly.entity_id
_entity_poly.type
_entity_poly.pdbx_seq_one_letter_code
_entity_poly.pdbx_strand_id
1 'polypeptide(L)'
;MSAGGVNMRGDQKWPPQSVREAVAAENEARRLLAKGPACRPRKVHKDYTPFFAKHALTHNYPGYRAPPGTQHYEDHSGRSSY
;
A
#
# COMPACT_ATOMS: atom_id res chain seq x y z
N MET A 1 13.17 -24.08 9.52
CA MET A 1 11.96 -23.50 8.90
C MET A 1 10.90 -23.41 9.98
N SER A 2 10.87 -22.34 10.79
CA SER A 2 9.84 -22.19 11.82
C SER A 2 8.60 -21.57 11.20
N ALA A 3 7.51 -22.34 11.18
CA ALA A 3 6.18 -21.84 10.88
C ALA A 3 5.81 -20.79 11.92
N GLY A 4 5.71 -19.52 11.49
CA GLY A 4 5.29 -18.41 12.32
C GLY A 4 3.83 -18.59 12.74
N GLY A 5 3.64 -18.97 14.00
CA GLY A 5 2.46 -18.76 14.85
C GLY A 5 1.09 -18.70 14.18
N VAL A 6 0.40 -19.84 14.18
CA VAL A 6 -1.06 -19.90 14.04
C VAL A 6 -1.67 -19.28 15.32
N ASN A 7 -2.58 -18.31 15.16
CA ASN A 7 -3.49 -17.69 16.15
C ASN A 7 -3.16 -16.27 16.67
N MET A 8 -3.25 -15.26 15.80
CA MET A 8 -3.59 -13.89 16.25
C MET A 8 -5.11 -13.79 16.48
N ARG A 9 -5.53 -14.14 17.71
CA ARG A 9 -6.94 -14.21 18.17
C ARG A 9 -7.71 -12.89 18.03
N GLY A 10 -7.01 -11.76 17.88
CA GLY A 10 -7.59 -10.41 17.69
C GLY A 10 -7.99 -10.08 16.25
N ASP A 11 -7.19 -10.48 15.26
CA ASP A 11 -7.43 -10.19 13.84
C ASP A 11 -8.62 -10.97 13.26
N GLN A 12 -9.03 -12.08 13.90
CA GLN A 12 -10.23 -12.83 13.50
C GLN A 12 -11.55 -12.13 13.86
N LYS A 13 -11.52 -11.10 14.73
CA LYS A 13 -12.74 -10.40 15.18
C LYS A 13 -13.18 -9.31 14.20
N TRP A 14 -12.26 -8.79 13.37
CA TRP A 14 -12.52 -7.63 12.53
C TRP A 14 -11.97 -7.82 11.10
N PRO A 15 -12.72 -7.51 10.04
CA PRO A 15 -14.11 -7.07 10.07
C PRO A 15 -15.06 -8.20 10.52
N PRO A 16 -16.14 -7.87 11.26
CA PRO A 16 -17.17 -8.82 11.64
C PRO A 16 -17.68 -9.55 10.40
N GLN A 17 -18.17 -10.77 10.57
CA GLN A 17 -18.64 -11.58 9.45
C GLN A 17 -19.69 -10.85 8.60
N SER A 18 -20.61 -10.13 9.25
CA SER A 18 -21.61 -9.27 8.57
C SER A 18 -20.98 -8.17 7.72
N VAL A 19 -19.88 -7.57 8.18
CA VAL A 19 -19.14 -6.55 7.42
C VAL A 19 -18.41 -7.18 6.24
N ARG A 20 -17.83 -8.38 6.41
CA ARG A 20 -17.21 -9.13 5.31
C ARG A 20 -18.24 -9.48 4.23
N GLU A 21 -19.43 -9.93 4.64
CA GLU A 21 -20.54 -10.26 3.74
C GLU A 21 -21.08 -9.02 3.01
N ALA A 22 -21.24 -7.90 3.72
CA ALA A 22 -21.67 -6.64 3.11
C ALA A 22 -20.67 -6.13 2.06
N VAL A 23 -19.37 -6.17 2.37
CA VAL A 23 -18.31 -5.78 1.42
C VAL A 23 -18.24 -6.72 0.22
N ALA A 24 -18.49 -8.02 0.41
CA ALA A 24 -18.55 -8.98 -0.68
C ALA A 24 -19.74 -8.70 -1.61
N ALA A 25 -20.93 -8.47 -1.05
CA ALA A 25 -22.14 -8.12 -1.79
C ALA A 25 -22.00 -6.79 -2.56
N GLU A 26 -21.41 -5.77 -1.93
CA GLU A 26 -21.12 -4.48 -2.58
C GLU A 26 -20.17 -4.66 -3.77
N ASN A 27 -19.10 -5.45 -3.60
CA ASN A 27 -18.16 -5.74 -4.67
C ASN A 27 -18.81 -6.49 -5.83
N GLU A 28 -19.69 -7.44 -5.54
CA GLU A 28 -20.45 -8.16 -6.57
C GLU A 28 -21.40 -7.24 -7.33
N ALA A 29 -22.15 -6.38 -6.61
CA ALA A 29 -23.01 -5.37 -7.23
C ALA A 29 -22.22 -4.42 -8.13
N ARG A 30 -21.03 -3.97 -7.68
CA ARG A 30 -20.11 -3.15 -8.48
C ARG A 30 -19.62 -3.88 -9.74
N ARG A 31 -19.35 -5.18 -9.65
CA ARG A 31 -18.96 -6.01 -10.82
C ARG A 31 -20.11 -6.20 -11.79
N LEU A 32 -21.34 -6.37 -11.31
CA LEU A 32 -22.53 -6.49 -12.15
C LEU A 32 -22.86 -5.16 -12.86
N LEU A 33 -22.78 -4.04 -12.15
CA LEU A 33 -22.95 -2.71 -12.74
C LEU A 33 -21.91 -2.45 -13.84
N ALA A 34 -20.67 -2.91 -13.66
CA ALA A 34 -19.62 -2.82 -14.66
C ALA A 34 -19.84 -3.70 -15.90
N LYS A 35 -20.79 -4.65 -15.89
CA LYS A 35 -21.20 -5.43 -17.08
C LYS A 35 -22.25 -4.72 -17.94
N GLY A 36 -22.85 -3.62 -17.46
CA GLY A 36 -23.84 -2.85 -18.20
C GLY A 36 -23.27 -2.09 -19.40
N PRO A 37 -24.11 -1.34 -20.15
CA PRO A 37 -23.70 -0.56 -21.34
C PRO A 37 -22.81 0.65 -20.99
N ALA A 38 -22.57 0.90 -19.71
CA ALA A 38 -21.66 1.93 -19.23
C ALA A 38 -20.23 1.55 -19.63
N CYS A 39 -19.75 2.16 -20.71
CA CYS A 39 -18.34 2.12 -21.11
C CYS A 39 -17.48 2.52 -19.91
N ARG A 40 -16.90 1.55 -19.21
CA ARG A 40 -15.92 1.82 -18.17
C ARG A 40 -14.61 2.13 -18.89
N PRO A 41 -14.17 3.40 -18.97
CA PRO A 41 -12.92 3.70 -19.66
C PRO A 41 -11.80 2.88 -19.02
N ARG A 42 -10.98 2.27 -19.87
CA ARG A 42 -9.86 1.45 -19.42
C ARG A 42 -8.95 2.31 -18.54
N LYS A 43 -8.60 1.82 -17.34
CA LYS A 43 -7.56 2.45 -16.53
C LYS A 43 -6.26 2.38 -17.33
N VAL A 44 -5.74 3.54 -17.73
CA VAL A 44 -4.45 3.61 -18.44
C VAL A 44 -3.35 3.51 -17.39
N HIS A 45 -2.61 2.41 -17.42
CA HIS A 45 -1.36 2.27 -16.68
C HIS A 45 -0.26 2.94 -17.49
N LYS A 46 -0.08 4.25 -17.25
CA LYS A 46 0.97 5.02 -17.91
C LYS A 46 2.33 4.60 -17.34
N ASP A 47 3.24 4.23 -18.21
CA ASP A 47 4.63 3.99 -17.82
C ASP A 47 5.38 5.32 -17.76
N TYR A 48 5.68 5.75 -16.54
CA TYR A 48 6.45 6.98 -16.28
C TYR A 48 7.95 6.72 -16.11
N THR A 49 8.40 5.47 -16.19
CA THR A 49 9.82 5.08 -16.10
C THR A 49 10.73 5.94 -17.00
N PRO A 50 10.42 6.19 -18.29
CA PRO A 50 11.30 7.00 -19.15
C PRO A 50 11.38 8.47 -18.70
N PHE A 51 10.30 9.04 -18.16
CA PHE A 51 10.30 10.40 -17.64
C PHE A 51 11.23 10.50 -16.42
N PHE A 52 11.07 9.60 -15.45
CA PHE A 52 11.91 9.60 -14.25
C PHE A 52 13.37 9.27 -14.56
N ALA A 53 13.65 8.39 -15.52
CA ALA A 53 15.01 8.10 -15.97
C ALA A 53 15.69 9.33 -16.58
N LYS A 54 14.98 10.08 -17.43
CA LYS A 54 15.49 11.32 -18.03
C LYS A 54 15.78 12.40 -16.99
N HIS A 55 14.99 12.45 -15.92
CA HIS A 55 15.08 13.46 -14.87
C HIS A 55 15.76 12.96 -13.59
N ALA A 56 16.46 11.82 -13.66
CA ALA A 56 17.19 11.29 -12.52
C ALA A 56 18.36 12.22 -12.16
N LEU A 57 18.51 12.50 -10.86
CA LEU A 57 19.66 13.26 -10.35
C LEU A 57 20.94 12.46 -10.59
N THR A 58 22.01 13.15 -10.99
CA THR A 58 23.33 12.53 -11.17
C THR A 58 23.86 11.97 -9.85
N HIS A 59 24.72 10.96 -9.90
CA HIS A 59 25.35 10.38 -8.69
C HIS A 59 26.15 11.39 -7.85
N ASN A 60 26.61 12.49 -8.46
CA ASN A 60 27.33 13.56 -7.79
C ASN A 60 26.42 14.65 -7.23
N TYR A 61 25.09 14.50 -7.35
CA TYR A 61 24.16 15.47 -6.80
C TYR A 61 24.20 15.41 -5.27
N PRO A 62 24.52 16.51 -4.58
CA PRO A 62 24.65 16.49 -3.13
C PRO A 62 23.28 16.22 -2.50
N GLY A 63 23.13 15.05 -1.89
CA GLY A 63 21.99 14.74 -1.04
C GLY A 63 22.15 15.42 0.33
N TYR A 64 21.03 15.74 0.97
CA TYR A 64 21.06 16.20 2.35
C TYR A 64 21.62 15.09 3.26
N ARG A 65 22.59 15.46 4.09
CA ARG A 65 23.13 14.63 5.18
C ARG A 65 22.89 15.38 6.47
N ALA A 66 22.27 14.72 7.44
CA ALA A 66 22.15 15.26 8.77
C ALA A 66 23.56 15.57 9.32
N PRO A 67 23.79 16.74 9.92
CA PRO A 67 25.10 17.09 10.46
C PRO A 67 25.50 16.13 11.58
N PRO A 68 26.81 15.92 11.82
CA PRO A 68 27.28 15.18 12.98
C PRO A 68 26.65 15.71 14.27
N GLY A 69 26.18 14.82 15.15
CA GLY A 69 25.52 15.18 16.40
C GLY A 69 24.00 15.41 16.29
N THR A 70 23.39 15.16 15.12
CA THR A 70 21.92 15.13 15.00
C THR A 70 21.37 14.00 15.88
N GLN A 71 20.63 14.36 16.93
CA GLN A 71 19.94 13.40 17.79
C GLN A 71 18.67 12.92 17.08
N HIS A 72 18.61 11.62 16.76
CA HIS A 72 17.41 10.97 16.25
C HIS A 72 16.68 10.30 17.43
N TYR A 73 15.38 10.53 17.57
CA TYR A 73 14.57 9.76 18.50
C TYR A 73 14.20 8.44 17.83
N GLU A 74 14.59 7.32 18.44
CA GLU A 74 14.05 6.03 18.04
C GLU A 74 12.61 5.93 18.54
N ASP A 75 11.68 5.74 17.61
CA ASP A 75 10.29 5.47 17.97
C ASP A 75 10.19 4.02 18.46
N HIS A 76 10.29 3.84 19.78
CA HIS A 76 10.18 2.52 20.42
C HIS A 76 8.72 1.99 20.46
N SER A 77 7.79 2.57 19.69
CA SER A 77 6.40 2.11 19.57
C SER A 77 6.23 0.74 18.89
N GLY A 78 7.33 0.06 18.53
CA GLY A 78 7.30 -1.26 17.90
C GLY A 78 6.83 -1.24 16.44
N ARG A 79 6.60 -0.05 15.87
CA ARG A 79 6.28 0.12 14.46
C ARG A 79 7.58 0.26 13.69
N SER A 80 7.99 -0.80 12.98
CA SER A 80 9.12 -0.76 12.05
C SER A 80 8.93 0.41 11.09
N SER A 81 9.92 1.31 11.07
CA SER A 81 10.07 2.33 10.05
C SER A 81 10.78 1.68 8.86
N TYR A 82 9.94 1.19 7.93
CA TYR A 82 10.29 0.44 6.71
C TYR A 82 10.83 -0.98 6.92
#